data_AF-A0A9D7AS36-F1
#
_entry.id   AF-A0A9D7AS36-F1
#
_cell.length_a   1.000
_cell.length_b   1.000
_cell.length_c   1.000
_cell.angle_alpha   90.00
_cell.angle_beta   90.00
_cell.angle_gamma   90.00
#
_symmetry.space_group_name_H-M   'P 1'
#
loop_
_entity.id
_entity.type
_entity.pdbx_description
1 polymer ?
#
loop_
_entity_poly.entity_id
_entity_poly.type
_entity_poly.pdbx_seq_one_letter_code
_entity_poly.pdbx_strand_id
1 'polypeptide(L)' 'MFVWLPVQVWPHQTVIAIARADDTTFGILHSRFHELWSLRMGTSLEDRPRYTPTTCFETFPFPAGLTPRRHRAPAYGDT' A
#
# COMPACT_ATOMS: atom_id res chain seq x y z
N MET A 1 9.37 -2.34 2.39
CA MET A 1 9.75 -1.01 2.89
C MET A 1 9.00 0.05 2.09
N PHE A 2 8.32 0.97 2.77
CA PHE A 2 7.63 2.10 2.13
C PHE A 2 8.40 3.41 2.38
N VAL A 3 8.26 4.40 1.51
CA VAL A 3 8.90 5.71 1.68
C VAL A 3 7.93 6.82 1.30
N TRP A 4 8.05 7.96 1.95
CA TRP A 4 7.35 9.17 1.53
C TRP A 4 7.94 9.67 0.21
N LEU A 5 7.07 10.06 -0.71
CA LEU A 5 7.45 10.63 -2.00
C LEU A 5 6.67 11.91 -2.26
N PRO A 6 7.28 12.93 -2.90
CA PRO A 6 6.57 14.13 -3.31
C PRO A 6 5.52 13.80 -4.40
N VAL A 7 4.42 14.56 -4.42
CA VAL A 7 3.26 14.30 -5.29
C VAL A 7 3.56 14.41 -6.79
N GLN A 8 4.69 15.00 -7.16
CA GLN A 8 5.15 15.17 -8.55
C GLN A 8 5.91 13.93 -9.09
N VAL A 9 6.00 12.85 -8.31
CA VAL A 9 6.67 11.61 -8.73
C VAL A 9 5.66 10.67 -9.37
N TRP A 10 5.95 10.28 -10.61
CA TRP A 10 5.16 9.29 -11.34
C TRP A 10 5.68 7.88 -11.00
N PRO A 11 4.87 7.03 -10.33
CA PRO A 11 5.28 5.67 -10.06
C PRO A 11 5.34 4.88 -11.37
N HIS A 12 6.42 4.11 -11.54
CA HIS A 12 6.50 3.12 -12.62
C HIS A 12 5.55 1.95 -12.34
N GLN A 13 5.22 1.15 -13.35
CA GLN A 13 4.19 0.10 -13.32
C GLN A 13 4.33 -0.94 -12.17
N THR A 14 5.54 -1.13 -11.64
CA THR A 14 5.84 -2.08 -10.56
C THR A 14 5.92 -1.42 -9.18
N VAL A 15 5.89 -0.09 -9.11
CA VAL A 15 5.94 0.68 -7.87
C VAL A 15 4.52 0.91 -7.39
N ILE A 16 4.25 0.54 -6.14
CA ILE A 16 2.93 0.73 -5.53
C ILE A 16 2.90 2.09 -4.85
N ALA A 17 2.01 2.97 -5.30
CA ALA A 17 1.73 4.25 -4.67
C ALA A 17 0.48 4.17 -3.79
N ILE A 18 0.59 4.62 -2.54
CA ILE A 18 -0.51 4.71 -1.59
C ILE A 18 -0.69 6.19 -1.24
N ALA A 19 -1.73 6.83 -1.79
CA ALA A 19 -2.00 8.25 -1.60
C ALA A 19 -2.68 8.51 -0.25
N ARG A 20 -1.87 8.74 0.79
CA ARG A 20 -2.32 9.06 2.15
C ARG A 20 -1.45 10.16 2.75
N ALA A 21 -2.02 10.90 3.71
CA ALA A 21 -1.34 12.00 4.39
C ALA A 21 -1.07 11.71 5.88
N ASP A 22 -1.54 10.56 6.39
CA ASP A 22 -1.39 10.19 7.81
C ASP A 22 -0.21 9.25 8.06
N ASP A 23 0.51 9.51 9.14
CA ASP A 23 1.62 8.69 9.61
C ASP A 23 1.15 7.34 10.18
N THR A 24 -0.10 7.24 10.61
CA THR A 24 -0.64 6.00 11.20
C THR A 24 -0.66 4.86 10.18
N THR A 25 -1.18 5.11 8.97
CA THR A 25 -1.17 4.10 7.89
C THR A 25 0.26 3.75 7.52
N PHE A 26 1.16 4.75 7.41
CA PHE A 26 2.56 4.52 7.11
C PHE A 26 3.25 3.62 8.16
N GLY A 27 3.03 3.91 9.45
CA GLY A 27 3.56 3.12 10.56
C GLY A 27 3.03 1.68 10.58
N ILE A 28 1.74 1.48 10.30
CA ILE A 28 1.15 0.13 10.20
C ILE A 28 1.81 -0.67 9.07
N LEU A 29 2.02 -0.07 7.89
CA LEU A 29 2.63 -0.75 6.75
C LEU A 29 4.12 -1.06 6.94
N HIS A 30 4.81 -0.32 7.81
CA HIS A 30 6.19 -0.61 8.24
C HIS A 30 6.29 -1.54 9.44
N SER A 31 5.18 -1.90 10.07
CA SER A 31 5.19 -2.82 11.21
C SER A 31 5.60 -4.24 10.77
N ARG A 32 6.18 -4.99 11.72
CA ARG A 32 6.50 -6.41 11.50
C ARG A 32 5.26 -7.25 11.15
N PHE A 33 4.08 -6.88 11.65
CA PHE A 33 2.84 -7.58 11.35
C PHE A 33 2.50 -7.49 9.86
N HIS A 34 2.57 -6.28 9.30
CA HIS A 34 2.31 -6.08 7.87
C HIS A 34 3.41 -6.67 6.99
N GLU A 35 4.67 -6.61 7.43
CA GLU A 35 5.80 -7.24 6.74
C GLU A 35 5.59 -8.76 6.61
N LEU A 36 5.35 -9.46 7.72
CA LEU A 36 5.13 -10.91 7.72
C LEU A 36 3.89 -11.29 6.91
N TRP A 37 2.80 -10.52 7.04
CA TRP A 37 1.60 -10.69 6.23
C TRP A 37 1.91 -10.57 4.73
N SER A 38 2.65 -9.54 4.35
CA SER A 38 3.00 -9.27 2.95
C SER A 38 3.91 -10.32 2.35
N LEU A 39 4.83 -10.90 3.14
CA LEU A 39 5.65 -12.03 2.72
C LEU A 39 4.81 -13.29 2.53
N ARG A 40 3.78 -13.49 3.35
CA ARG A 40 2.91 -14.68 3.27
C ARG A 40 1.86 -14.60 2.15
N MET A 41 1.30 -13.42 1.94
CA MET A 41 0.18 -13.17 1.01
C MET A 41 0.61 -12.58 -0.33
N GLY A 42 1.85 -12.10 -0.41
CA GLY A 42 2.46 -11.65 -1.65
C GLY A 42 2.72 -12.78 -2.62
N THR A 43 3.22 -12.41 -3.79
CA THR A 43 3.72 -13.37 -4.78
C THR A 43 5.24 -13.41 -4.70
N SER A 44 5.88 -14.35 -5.39
CA SER A 44 7.34 -14.33 -5.56
C SER A 44 7.67 -14.36 -7.04
N LEU A 45 8.70 -13.62 -7.44
CA LEU A 45 9.35 -13.78 -8.72
C LEU A 45 10.64 -14.55 -8.45
N GLU A 46 10.59 -15.85 -8.70
CA GLU A 46 11.60 -16.82 -8.25
C GLU A 46 11.70 -16.79 -6.72
N ASP A 47 12.84 -16.37 -6.17
CA ASP A 47 13.12 -16.25 -4.73
C ASP A 47 12.83 -14.84 -4.17
N ARG A 48 12.47 -13.88 -5.02
CA ARG A 48 12.26 -12.49 -4.62
C ARG A 48 10.79 -12.22 -4.31
N PRO A 49 10.44 -11.82 -3.08
CA PRO A 49 9.07 -11.48 -2.73
C PRO A 49 8.60 -10.25 -3.50
N ARG A 50 7.37 -10.31 -4.01
CA ARG A 50 6.70 -9.24 -4.74
C ARG A 50 5.43 -8.82 -4.02
N TYR A 51 5.34 -7.52 -3.77
CA TYR A 51 4.18 -6.91 -3.13
C TYR A 51 3.06 -6.67 -4.15
N THR A 52 1.92 -7.32 -3.93
CA THR A 52 0.71 -7.14 -4.75
C THR A 52 -0.38 -6.51 -3.89
N PRO A 53 -0.85 -5.28 -4.18
CA PRO A 53 -1.76 -4.58 -3.27
C PRO A 53 -3.07 -5.31 -3.00
N THR A 54 -3.62 -5.97 -4.01
CA THR A 54 -4.89 -6.70 -3.92
C THR A 54 -4.82 -7.91 -2.98
N THR A 55 -3.64 -8.52 -2.81
CA THR A 55 -3.45 -9.67 -1.90
C THR A 55 -2.77 -9.30 -0.60
N CYS A 56 -2.04 -8.18 -0.54
CA CYS A 56 -1.35 -7.71 0.67
C CYS A 56 -2.11 -6.58 1.38
N PHE A 57 -2.29 -5.43 0.73
CA PHE A 57 -2.85 -4.23 1.36
C PHE A 57 -4.35 -4.35 1.59
N GLU A 58 -5.10 -4.75 0.55
CA GLU A 58 -6.57 -4.76 0.59
C GLU A 58 -7.13 -5.85 1.52
N THR A 59 -6.34 -6.87 1.80
CA THR A 59 -6.71 -8.01 2.67
C THR A 59 -6.10 -7.92 4.07
N PHE A 60 -5.20 -6.97 4.32
CA PHE A 60 -4.56 -6.85 5.63
C PHE A 60 -5.61 -6.55 6.71
N PRO A 61 -5.61 -7.28 7.85
CA PRO A 61 -6.55 -7.04 8.93
C PRO A 61 -6.13 -5.80 9.73
N PHE A 62 -6.47 -4.62 9.21
CA PHE A 62 -6.21 -3.36 9.91
C PHE A 62 -6.88 -3.34 11.30
N PRO A 63 -6.24 -2.72 12.30
CA PRO A 63 -6.87 -2.51 13.60
C PRO A 63 -8.20 -1.76 13.47
N ALA A 64 -9.13 -2.03 14.38
CA ALA A 64 -10.46 -1.45 14.35
C ALA A 64 -10.39 0.09 14.31
N GLY A 65 -11.11 0.70 13.36
CA GLY A 65 -11.12 2.15 13.16
C GLY A 65 -9.91 2.73 12.42
N LEU A 66 -8.88 1.93 12.13
CA LEU A 66 -7.68 2.35 11.40
C LEU A 66 -7.62 1.83 9.96
N THR A 67 -8.68 1.14 9.49
CA THR A 67 -8.79 0.72 8.09
C THR A 67 -8.77 1.95 7.17
N PRO A 68 -7.84 2.00 6.20
CA PRO A 68 -7.82 3.03 5.16
C PRO A 68 -9.17 3.15 4.44
N ARG A 69 -9.86 4.28 4.59
CA ARG A 69 -11.04 4.56 3.77
C ARG A 69 -10.60 4.85 2.34
N ARG A 70 -11.26 4.24 1.36
CA ARG A 70 -11.12 4.64 -0.05
C ARG A 70 -11.70 6.05 -0.21
N HIS A 71 -10.83 7.05 -0.27
CA HIS A 71 -11.20 8.31 -0.90
C HIS A 71 -11.24 8.07 -2.40
N ARG A 72 -12.45 8.09 -2.98
CA ARG A 72 -12.62 8.10 -4.43
C ARG A 72 -11.99 9.40 -4.94
N ALA A 73 -10.89 9.30 -5.69
CA ALA A 73 -10.41 10.44 -6.46
C ALA A 73 -11.51 10.85 -7.47
N PRO A 74 -11.74 12.16 -7.72
CA PRO A 74 -12.61 12.58 -8.81
C PRO A 74 -12.12 11.95 -10.11
N ALA A 75 -13.05 11.55 -10.99
CA ALA A 75 -12.70 10.92 -12.24
C ALA A 75 -11.84 11.89 -13.07
N TYR A 76 -10.74 11.38 -13.62
CA TYR A 76 -9.91 12.10 -14.58
C TYR A 76 -10.73 12.24 -15.87
N GLY A 77 -11.51 13.31 -15.98
CA GLY A 77 -12.44 13.50 -17.11
C GLY A 77 -13.62 14.42 -16.82
N ASP A 78 -13.88 14.77 -15.56
CA ASP A 78 -14.94 15.71 -15.18
C ASP A 78 -14.41 17.15 -15.10
N THR A 79 -13.91 17.69 -16.22
CA THR A 79 -13.64 19.14 -16.44
C THR A 79 -13.81 19.49 -17.89
#